data_AF-A0A0W7WV91-F1
#
_entry.id   AF-A0A0W7WV91-F1
#
_cell.length_a   1.000
_cell.length_b   1.000
_cell.length_c   1.000
_cell.angle_alpha   90.00
_cell.angle_beta   90.00
_cell.angle_gamma   90.00
#
_symmetry.space_group_name_H-M   'P 1'
#
loop_
_entity.id
_entity.type
_entity.pdbx_description
1 polymer ?
#
loop_
_entity_poly.entity_id
_entity_poly.type
_entity_poly.pdbx_seq_one_letter_code
_entity_poly.pdbx_strand_id
1 'polypeptide(L)'
;MPAEPLSQKEIEDRLAELPGWSLTTDGTGTGAASGTAAAGGGAASPKLTRSYRLASHFAATAVVVHIAQVQEELNHHSELTLGYDTVSLAVSTHSAGGALTDLDFALARAVEALAAVHGAR
;
A
#
# COMPACT_ATOMS: atom_id res chain seq x y z
N MET A 1 -18.04 9.92 -7.62
CA MET A 1 -17.46 9.61 -8.95
C MET A 1 -16.66 8.33 -8.78
N PRO A 2 -16.82 7.31 -9.64
CA PRO A 2 -15.92 6.16 -9.60
C PRO A 2 -14.49 6.65 -9.86
N ALA A 3 -13.52 6.12 -9.11
CA ALA A 3 -12.13 6.48 -9.32
C ALA A 3 -11.63 5.87 -10.64
N GLU A 4 -11.02 6.69 -11.49
CA GLU A 4 -10.55 6.27 -12.80
C GLU A 4 -9.18 5.55 -12.69
N PRO A 5 -9.00 4.39 -13.33
CA PRO A 5 -7.70 3.73 -13.41
C PRO A 5 -6.65 4.62 -14.07
N LEU A 6 -5.46 4.70 -13.47
CA LEU A 6 -4.31 5.39 -14.05
C LEU A 6 -3.67 4.55 -15.15
N SER A 7 -3.08 5.24 -16.14
CA SER A 7 -2.23 4.61 -17.14
C SER A 7 -0.89 4.15 -16.53
N GLN A 8 -0.23 3.21 -17.21
CA GLN A 8 1.09 2.72 -16.79
C GLN A 8 2.12 3.85 -16.64
N LYS A 9 2.13 4.81 -17.57
CA LYS A 9 3.05 5.95 -17.53
C LYS A 9 2.78 6.87 -16.32
N GLU A 10 1.51 7.11 -15.99
CA GLU A 10 1.17 7.91 -14.80
C GLU A 10 1.56 7.20 -13.51
N ILE A 11 1.41 5.87 -13.45
CA ILE A 11 1.85 5.07 -12.30
C ILE A 11 3.38 5.19 -12.14
N GLU A 12 4.14 5.03 -13.22
CA GLU A 12 5.61 5.14 -13.21
C GLU A 12 6.08 6.54 -12.79
N ASP A 13 5.52 7.60 -13.41
CA ASP A 13 5.88 8.98 -13.12
C ASP A 13 5.60 9.33 -11.64
N ARG A 14 4.45 8.89 -11.10
CA ARG A 14 4.09 9.15 -9.70
C ARG A 14 4.87 8.29 -8.70
N LEU A 15 5.22 7.06 -9.06
CA LEU A 15 6.04 6.20 -8.20
C LEU A 15 7.45 6.76 -8.04
N ALA A 16 7.99 7.41 -9.09
CA ALA A 16 9.28 8.11 -9.02
C ALA A 16 9.31 9.25 -7.98
N GLU A 17 8.14 9.80 -7.61
CA GLU A 17 7.99 10.85 -6.59
C GLU A 17 7.76 10.30 -5.17
N LEU A 18 7.66 8.97 -5.01
CA LEU A 18 7.39 8.28 -3.74
C LEU A 18 8.53 7.33 -3.37
N PRO A 19 9.69 7.85 -2.95
CA PRO A 19 10.83 7.00 -2.61
C PRO A 19 10.47 6.02 -1.51
N GLY A 20 10.82 4.75 -1.71
CA GLY A 20 10.54 3.65 -0.77
C GLY A 20 9.26 2.90 -1.06
N TRP A 21 8.28 3.49 -1.75
CA TRP A 21 7.11 2.76 -2.25
C TRP A 21 7.48 1.89 -3.44
N SER A 22 6.77 0.79 -3.62
CA SER A 22 7.01 -0.17 -4.69
C SER A 22 5.71 -0.68 -5.28
N LEU A 23 5.72 -0.94 -6.59
CA LEU A 23 4.63 -1.61 -7.28
C LEU A 23 4.81 -3.14 -7.16
N THR A 24 3.81 -3.83 -6.64
CA THR A 24 3.77 -5.30 -6.61
C THR A 24 2.55 -5.80 -7.36
N THR A 25 2.65 -6.97 -7.99
CA THR A 25 1.51 -7.66 -8.60
C THR A 25 1.31 -8.99 -7.89
N ASP A 26 0.07 -9.33 -7.53
CA ASP A 26 -0.25 -10.62 -6.91
C ASP A 26 0.11 -11.78 -7.87
N GLY A 27 1.29 -12.39 -7.68
CA GLY A 27 1.80 -13.44 -8.57
C GLY A 27 3.26 -13.87 -8.37
N THR A 28 4.14 -13.07 -7.77
CA THR A 28 5.53 -13.48 -7.49
C THR A 28 6.14 -12.71 -6.31
N GLY A 29 6.22 -13.34 -5.13
CA GLY A 29 6.80 -12.69 -3.94
C GLY A 29 6.87 -13.53 -2.65
N THR A 30 7.34 -14.79 -2.75
CA THR A 30 8.02 -15.63 -1.72
C THR A 30 7.53 -15.72 -0.26
N GLY A 31 7.03 -16.92 0.11
CA GLY A 31 6.93 -17.38 1.51
C GLY A 31 6.14 -18.68 1.77
N ALA A 32 6.64 -19.84 1.30
CA ALA A 32 6.36 -21.24 1.68
C ALA A 32 4.92 -21.70 2.07
N ALA A 33 4.29 -22.52 1.21
CA ALA A 33 3.87 -23.90 1.52
C ALA A 33 3.31 -24.61 0.26
N SER A 34 3.76 -25.86 0.11
CA SER A 34 3.27 -26.90 -0.79
C SER A 34 1.74 -26.96 -0.97
N GLY A 35 1.26 -26.95 -2.22
CA GLY A 35 -0.09 -27.39 -2.57
C GLY A 35 -0.47 -27.01 -3.99
N THR A 36 -0.89 -27.98 -4.79
CA THR A 36 -1.26 -27.87 -6.21
C THR A 36 -2.49 -27.00 -6.51
N ALA A 37 -2.51 -26.47 -7.75
CA ALA A 37 -3.63 -25.86 -8.50
C ALA A 37 -3.78 -24.33 -8.31
N ALA A 38 -4.09 -23.50 -9.32
CA ALA A 38 -4.56 -23.73 -10.68
C ALA A 38 -4.05 -22.61 -11.60
N ALA A 39 -3.93 -22.89 -12.90
CA ALA A 39 -3.75 -21.86 -13.92
C ALA A 39 -5.02 -21.00 -14.03
N GLY A 40 -5.10 -19.93 -13.25
CA GLY A 40 -6.02 -18.83 -13.44
C GLY A 40 -5.28 -17.69 -14.13
N GLY A 41 -5.39 -17.59 -15.45
CA GLY A 41 -4.83 -16.49 -16.25
C GLY A 41 -5.60 -15.18 -16.07
N GLY A 42 -5.76 -14.72 -14.82
CA GLY A 42 -6.15 -13.35 -14.52
C GLY A 42 -4.89 -12.49 -14.47
N ALA A 43 -4.88 -11.35 -15.16
CA ALA A 43 -3.80 -10.39 -15.00
C ALA A 43 -3.70 -10.02 -13.51
N ALA A 44 -2.51 -10.19 -12.94
CA ALA A 44 -2.26 -9.89 -11.54
C ALA A 44 -2.59 -8.41 -11.25
N SER A 45 -3.41 -8.15 -10.23
CA SER A 45 -3.76 -6.78 -9.86
C SER A 45 -2.56 -6.08 -9.21
N PRO A 46 -2.20 -4.86 -9.67
CA PRO A 46 -1.14 -4.09 -9.07
C PRO A 46 -1.56 -3.54 -7.70
N LYS A 47 -0.58 -3.41 -6.79
CA LYS A 47 -0.71 -2.73 -5.50
C LYS A 47 0.50 -1.84 -5.27
N LEU A 48 0.29 -0.67 -4.65
CA LEU A 48 1.36 0.11 -4.06
C LEU A 48 1.68 -0.44 -2.69
N THR A 49 2.95 -0.69 -2.40
CA THR A 49 3.41 -1.28 -1.14
C THR A 49 4.52 -0.48 -0.50
N ARG A 50 4.53 -0.47 0.83
CA ARG A 50 5.60 0.12 1.64
C ARG A 50 5.66 -0.57 3.00
N SER A 51 6.87 -0.71 3.54
CA SER A 51 7.09 -1.15 4.92
C SER A 51 7.94 -0.13 5.65
N TYR A 52 7.51 0.20 6.87
CA TYR A 52 8.17 1.12 7.78
C TYR A 52 8.66 0.37 9.01
N ARG A 53 9.81 0.78 9.55
CA ARG A 53 10.28 0.37 10.88
C ARG A 53 10.27 1.56 11.85
N LEU A 54 9.86 1.30 13.08
CA LEU A 54 9.76 2.28 14.17
C LEU A 54 10.58 1.81 15.40
N ALA A 55 10.69 2.67 16.41
CA ALA A 55 11.56 2.41 17.57
C ALA A 55 11.02 1.32 18.53
N SER A 56 9.72 1.04 18.49
CA SER A 56 9.06 0.10 19.39
C SER A 56 7.67 -0.28 18.87
N HIS A 57 7.06 -1.27 19.50
CA HIS A 57 5.66 -1.62 19.22
C HIS A 57 4.69 -0.48 19.49
N PHE A 58 4.89 0.27 20.58
CA PHE A 58 4.03 1.41 20.87
C PHE A 58 4.12 2.49 19.79
N ALA A 59 5.33 2.79 19.28
CA ALA A 59 5.50 3.74 18.19
C ALA A 59 4.83 3.22 16.90
N ALA A 60 5.00 1.93 16.58
CA ALA A 60 4.34 1.31 15.43
C ALA A 60 2.81 1.35 15.54
N THR A 61 2.24 1.12 16.73
CA THR A 61 0.80 1.29 16.97
C THR A 61 0.36 2.75 16.79
N ALA A 62 1.15 3.71 17.27
CA ALA A 62 0.79 5.13 17.15
C ALA A 62 0.69 5.59 15.69
N VAL A 63 1.61 5.17 14.81
CA VAL A 63 1.52 5.52 13.38
C VAL A 63 0.31 4.84 12.72
N VAL A 64 0.00 3.60 13.10
CA VAL A 64 -1.20 2.87 12.62
C VAL A 64 -2.49 3.61 12.92
N VAL A 65 -2.63 4.20 14.11
CA VAL A 65 -3.82 5.01 14.48
C VAL A 65 -3.98 6.22 13.55
N HIS A 66 -2.90 6.94 13.26
CA HIS A 66 -2.96 8.11 12.38
C HIS A 66 -3.20 7.71 10.92
N ILE A 67 -2.62 6.60 10.47
CA ILE A 67 -2.91 6.05 9.13
C ILE A 67 -4.40 5.70 9.03
N ALA A 68 -4.97 5.05 10.05
CA ALA A 68 -6.39 4.72 10.06
C ALA A 68 -7.29 5.96 9.95
N GLN A 69 -6.95 7.05 10.62
CA GLN A 69 -7.67 8.32 10.49
C GLN A 69 -7.63 8.87 9.05
N VAL A 70 -6.45 8.90 8.42
CA VAL A 70 -6.31 9.37 7.03
C VAL A 70 -7.09 8.50 6.04
N GLN A 71 -7.11 7.17 6.25
CA GLN A 71 -7.89 6.27 5.42
C GLN A 71 -9.39 6.55 5.50
N GLU A 72 -9.91 6.88 6.68
CA GLU A 72 -11.30 7.31 6.85
C GLU A 72 -11.58 8.67 6.20
N GLU A 73 -10.68 9.64 6.36
CA GLU A 73 -10.81 10.97 5.73
C GLU A 73 -10.83 10.89 4.20
N LEU A 74 -10.01 9.99 3.62
CA LEU A 74 -9.98 9.73 2.18
C LEU A 74 -11.08 8.77 1.72
N ASN A 75 -11.78 8.12 2.64
CA ASN A 75 -12.66 6.98 2.36
C ASN A 75 -11.98 5.94 1.44
N HIS A 76 -10.72 5.62 1.75
CA HIS A 76 -9.86 4.73 0.97
C HIS A 76 -8.93 3.96 1.89
N HIS A 77 -9.03 2.63 1.86
CA HIS A 77 -8.41 1.77 2.86
C HIS A 77 -7.36 0.85 2.24
N SER A 78 -6.20 0.74 2.90
CA SER A 78 -5.16 -0.20 2.55
C SER A 78 -5.26 -1.50 3.36
N GLU A 79 -4.62 -2.55 2.86
CA GLU A 79 -4.23 -3.69 3.69
C GLU A 79 -3.07 -3.23 4.60
N LEU A 80 -3.31 -3.19 5.91
CA LEU A 80 -2.37 -2.69 6.91
C LEU A 80 -1.97 -3.80 7.88
N THR A 81 -0.68 -4.12 7.97
CA THR A 81 -0.14 -5.11 8.91
C THR A 81 0.73 -4.43 9.97
N LEU A 82 0.38 -4.60 11.24
CA LEU A 82 1.20 -4.22 12.39
C LEU A 82 2.03 -5.42 12.87
N GLY A 83 3.35 -5.36 12.69
CA GLY A 83 4.30 -6.28 13.28
C GLY A 83 4.72 -5.83 14.70
N TYR A 84 5.88 -6.31 15.19
CA TYR A 84 6.42 -5.82 16.46
C TYR A 84 6.78 -4.34 16.33
N ASP A 85 7.82 -3.99 15.58
CA ASP A 85 8.27 -2.62 15.36
C ASP A 85 8.13 -2.19 13.89
N THR A 86 7.29 -2.88 13.12
CA THR A 86 7.11 -2.67 11.68
C THR A 86 5.65 -2.43 11.31
N VAL A 87 5.41 -1.59 10.31
CA VAL A 87 4.09 -1.35 9.72
C VAL A 87 4.19 -1.50 8.21
N SER A 88 3.41 -2.42 7.63
CA SER A 88 3.39 -2.66 6.18
C SER A 88 2.04 -2.30 5.60
N LEU A 89 2.05 -1.65 4.45
CA LEU A 89 0.87 -1.25 3.68
C LEU A 89 0.90 -1.89 2.29
N ALA A 90 -0.26 -2.31 1.83
CA ALA A 90 -0.54 -2.60 0.42
C ALA A 90 -1.87 -1.95 0.03
N VAL A 91 -1.91 -1.14 -1.02
CA VAL A 91 -3.12 -0.42 -1.42
C VAL A 91 -3.36 -0.50 -2.94
N SER A 92 -4.62 -0.74 -3.30
CA SER A 92 -5.18 -0.55 -4.64
C SER A 92 -6.66 -0.19 -4.52
N THR A 93 -7.26 0.27 -5.61
CA THR A 93 -8.66 0.69 -5.60
C THR A 93 -9.60 -0.46 -5.99
N HIS A 94 -10.22 -1.09 -4.98
CA HIS A 94 -11.15 -2.21 -5.19
C HIS A 94 -12.33 -1.88 -6.10
N SER A 95 -12.91 -0.69 -5.96
CA SER A 95 -14.05 -0.24 -6.79
C SER A 95 -13.69 -0.04 -8.26
N ALA A 96 -12.39 0.07 -8.58
CA ALA A 96 -11.85 0.15 -9.92
C ALA A 96 -11.30 -1.21 -10.42
N GLY A 97 -11.80 -2.33 -9.86
CA GLY A 97 -11.35 -3.68 -10.22
C GLY A 97 -9.94 -4.02 -9.73
N GLY A 98 -9.48 -3.34 -8.67
CA GLY A 98 -8.12 -3.50 -8.13
C GLY A 98 -7.04 -2.78 -8.94
N ALA A 99 -7.42 -1.85 -9.82
CA ALA A 99 -6.48 -0.95 -10.50
C ALA A 99 -5.95 0.12 -9.54
N LEU A 100 -4.82 0.75 -9.91
CA LEU A 100 -4.32 1.94 -9.23
C LEU A 100 -5.03 3.19 -9.73
N THR A 101 -5.42 4.06 -8.81
CA THR A 101 -6.10 5.33 -9.08
C THR A 101 -5.41 6.47 -8.33
N ASP A 102 -5.93 7.70 -8.48
CA ASP A 102 -5.47 8.85 -7.70
C ASP A 102 -5.54 8.63 -6.18
N LEU A 103 -6.51 7.85 -5.69
CA LEU A 103 -6.72 7.60 -4.26
C LEU A 103 -5.54 6.83 -3.65
N ASP A 104 -4.98 5.87 -4.38
CA ASP A 104 -3.86 5.06 -3.92
C ASP A 104 -2.61 5.92 -3.68
N PHE A 105 -2.32 6.82 -4.63
CA PHE A 105 -1.21 7.77 -4.51
C PHE A 105 -1.47 8.89 -3.51
N ALA A 106 -2.73 9.32 -3.34
CA ALA A 106 -3.11 10.28 -2.31
C ALA A 106 -2.88 9.69 -0.91
N LEU A 107 -3.31 8.46 -0.67
CA LEU A 107 -3.04 7.75 0.58
C LEU A 107 -1.54 7.55 0.79
N ALA A 108 -0.80 7.08 -0.22
CA ALA A 108 0.64 6.85 -0.11
C ALA A 108 1.41 8.11 0.32
N ARG A 109 1.12 9.27 -0.30
CA ARG A 109 1.72 10.55 0.08
C ARG A 109 1.39 10.98 1.51
N ALA A 110 0.13 10.83 1.91
CA ALA A 110 -0.30 11.19 3.27
C ALA A 110 0.37 10.30 4.32
N VAL A 111 0.50 9.00 4.04
CA VAL A 111 1.19 8.05 4.91
C VAL A 111 2.69 8.37 5.01
N GLU A 112 3.38 8.72 3.92
CA GLU A 112 4.80 9.12 3.98
C GLU A 112 5.01 10.35 4.89
N ALA A 113 4.15 11.36 4.77
CA ALA A 113 4.21 12.53 5.63
C ALA A 113 4.01 12.18 7.12
N LEU A 114 3.05 11.28 7.42
CA LEU A 114 2.83 10.78 8.77
C LEU A 114 4.01 9.96 9.29
N ALA A 115 4.53 9.05 8.47
CA ALA A 115 5.63 8.16 8.82
C ALA A 115 6.88 8.98 9.21
N ALA A 116 7.18 10.05 8.48
CA ALA A 116 8.27 10.97 8.80
C ALA A 116 8.09 11.65 10.17
N VAL A 117 6.88 12.10 10.51
CA VAL A 117 6.57 12.70 11.82
C VAL A 117 6.77 11.70 12.96
N HIS A 118 6.48 10.42 12.73
CA HIS A 118 6.69 9.34 13.70
C HIS A 118 8.14 8.81 13.73
N GLY A 119 9.04 9.38 12.92
CA GLY A 119 10.45 8.97 12.85
C GLY A 119 10.67 7.58 12.24
N ALA A 120 9.72 7.12 11.42
CA ALA A 120 9.79 5.83 10.76
C ALA A 120 10.84 5.81 9.62
N ARG A 121 11.35 4.63 9.28
CA ARG A 121 12.36 4.40 8.23
C ARG A 121 11.93 3.30 7.27
#